data_AF-A0A439PJ40-F1
#
_entry.id   AF-A0A439PJ40-F1
#
_cell.length_a   1.000
_cell.length_b   1.000
_cell.length_c   1.000
_cell.angle_alpha   90.00
_cell.angle_beta   90.00
_cell.angle_gamma   90.00
#
_symmetry.space_group_name_H-M   'P 1'
#
loop_
_entity.id
_entity.type
_entity.pdbx_description
1 polymer ?
#
loop_
_entity_poly.entity_id
_entity_poly.type
_entity_poly.pdbx_seq_one_letter_code
_entity_poly.pdbx_strand_id
1 'polypeptide(L)'
;MTLDQIRAVVHPTTDPDESKTLAADNLIQLTATVTDKDGDHHSATLDIGQNLNFKDDGPTITKPFDGDQSAGNGTGTHETLSNIVGQQATGDFGYSIGSDQFAAYDATHSDFVDQDSVAAGNQLSLTGYLTGLVPNTQTQLISSYATLQSESATSATFDWQISYDSDPNTAGDQTATAGGTLVFNKTAGTYTITLNDAADGFSFDVLHTAELVAKQPTSNTGHPPIVLETLVADDPNTQAHDGFYVQFTGNLIDKTHPFSVTSDGEGSSTDTTFNSTPPTPAGTHDMISNSNETWVSATQSTNGVAGDTIQKGELLTLRFFDSNVGIQTEATDPSASASAVALKFDGIGSSEDLMMILDLTDGTNEITRAIYVSNSDIYRMGQVPSPYNGEFTLDNNDGLVIIEQNDYNAAGEHYVIQGIQIMQSGNGITGQAIDLNGTTGTLNGGSSATSNLVAFDPVDNDVLKITDIGFVSTQTTTPDAHLDFGVQIADADGDTTTVQHILVDIA
;
A
#
# COMPACT_ATOMS: atom_id res chain seq x y z
N MET A 1 -31.53 56.95 2.26
CA MET A 1 -30.16 56.81 2.77
C MET A 1 -29.82 55.34 2.66
N THR A 2 -28.74 55.02 1.98
CA THR A 2 -28.14 53.67 2.00
C THR A 2 -26.83 53.81 2.75
N LEU A 3 -26.56 52.90 3.67
CA LEU A 3 -25.31 52.83 4.42
C LEU A 3 -24.57 51.59 3.91
N ASP A 4 -23.28 51.74 3.62
CA ASP A 4 -22.43 50.61 3.23
C ASP A 4 -21.70 50.12 4.47
N GLN A 5 -21.83 48.82 4.76
CA GLN A 5 -21.07 48.17 5.83
C GLN A 5 -19.67 47.84 5.32
N ILE A 6 -18.65 48.34 6.01
CA ILE A 6 -17.23 48.15 5.65
C ILE A 6 -16.55 47.15 6.60
N ARG A 7 -17.16 46.85 7.75
CA ARG A 7 -16.64 46.00 8.81
C ARG A 7 -17.77 45.24 9.49
N ALA A 8 -17.45 44.06 10.02
CA ALA A 8 -18.39 43.25 10.78
C ALA A 8 -18.85 43.92 12.09
N VAL A 9 -20.06 43.60 12.53
CA VAL A 9 -20.70 44.20 13.72
C VAL A 9 -20.45 43.34 14.95
N VAL A 10 -19.30 43.55 15.62
CA VAL A 10 -18.98 42.79 16.84
C VAL A 10 -20.05 42.95 17.93
N HIS A 11 -20.61 41.83 18.38
CA HIS A 11 -21.62 41.76 19.42
C HIS A 11 -21.24 40.76 20.56
N PRO A 12 -21.86 40.86 21.75
CA PRO A 12 -21.47 40.11 22.94
C PRO A 12 -22.09 38.71 23.02
N THR A 13 -23.00 38.33 22.12
CA THR A 13 -23.63 37.02 22.11
C THR A 13 -23.30 36.28 20.82
N THR A 14 -24.02 35.20 20.53
CA THR A 14 -23.96 34.50 19.23
C THR A 14 -25.32 34.60 18.52
N ASP A 15 -26.07 35.66 18.83
CA ASP A 15 -27.39 35.91 18.25
C ASP A 15 -27.16 36.58 16.88
N PRO A 16 -27.42 35.87 15.76
CA PRO A 16 -27.06 36.29 14.41
C PRO A 16 -27.95 37.42 13.87
N ASP A 17 -28.61 38.14 14.76
CA ASP A 17 -29.58 39.21 14.50
C ASP A 17 -29.47 40.31 15.58
N GLU A 18 -28.39 40.31 16.39
CA GLU A 18 -28.23 41.21 17.53
C GLU A 18 -28.09 42.66 17.06
N SER A 19 -28.96 43.54 17.57
CA SER A 19 -28.92 44.96 17.22
C SER A 19 -27.85 45.71 18.02
N LYS A 20 -26.92 46.35 17.30
CA LYS A 20 -25.98 47.34 17.84
C LYS A 20 -26.29 48.75 17.36
N THR A 21 -25.97 49.72 18.20
CA THR A 21 -26.05 51.14 17.86
C THR A 21 -24.81 51.86 18.38
N LEU A 22 -24.69 53.15 18.08
CA LEU A 22 -23.52 53.93 18.48
C LEU A 22 -23.42 54.01 20.02
N ALA A 23 -22.20 54.09 20.54
CA ALA A 23 -21.97 54.00 21.99
C ALA A 23 -22.14 55.34 22.72
N ALA A 24 -22.16 56.45 21.99
CA ALA A 24 -22.16 57.79 22.57
C ALA A 24 -23.12 58.73 21.83
N ASP A 25 -23.77 59.58 22.61
CA ASP A 25 -24.58 60.67 22.09
C ASP A 25 -23.71 61.66 21.29
N ASN A 26 -24.33 62.36 20.35
CA ASN A 26 -23.79 63.43 19.51
C ASN A 26 -22.77 63.01 18.45
N LEU A 27 -22.56 61.70 18.24
CA LEU A 27 -21.68 61.20 17.18
C LEU A 27 -22.25 61.47 15.78
N ILE A 28 -23.56 61.36 15.61
CA ILE A 28 -24.26 61.70 14.37
C ILE A 28 -25.45 62.58 14.70
N GLN A 29 -25.41 63.82 14.22
CA GLN A 29 -26.41 64.84 14.52
C GLN A 29 -27.06 65.37 13.25
N LEU A 30 -28.38 65.50 13.28
CA LEU A 30 -29.16 66.20 12.26
C LEU A 30 -29.31 67.67 12.68
N THR A 31 -28.70 68.57 11.91
CA THR A 31 -28.87 70.02 12.13
C THR A 31 -29.80 70.58 11.06
N ALA A 32 -30.94 71.12 11.50
CA ALA A 32 -31.86 71.86 10.64
C ALA A 32 -31.59 73.36 10.81
N THR A 33 -31.21 74.03 9.72
CA THR A 33 -31.00 75.48 9.69
C THR A 33 -32.14 76.14 8.92
N VAL A 34 -32.84 77.08 9.57
CA VAL A 34 -33.84 77.94 8.93
C VAL A 34 -33.19 79.29 8.67
N THR A 35 -33.41 79.83 7.48
CA THR A 35 -32.92 81.15 7.06
C THR A 35 -34.11 82.02 6.74
N ASP A 36 -34.16 83.24 7.26
CA ASP A 36 -35.20 84.19 6.87
C ASP A 36 -34.78 85.03 5.66
N LYS A 37 -35.61 86.02 5.31
CA LYS A 37 -35.51 86.73 4.03
C LYS A 37 -34.36 87.74 4.00
N ASP A 38 -34.02 88.31 5.14
CA ASP A 38 -32.89 89.24 5.32
C ASP A 38 -31.57 88.53 5.64
N GLY A 39 -31.60 87.20 5.78
CA GLY A 39 -30.41 86.35 5.83
C GLY A 39 -29.98 85.98 7.23
N ASP A 40 -30.84 86.17 8.23
CA ASP A 40 -30.62 85.64 9.57
C ASP A 40 -30.86 84.13 9.57
N HIS A 41 -30.06 83.41 10.34
CA HIS A 41 -30.13 81.95 10.45
C HIS A 41 -30.39 81.52 11.89
N HIS A 42 -31.24 80.51 12.07
CA HIS A 42 -31.36 79.76 13.33
C HIS A 42 -31.23 78.27 13.06
N SER A 43 -30.51 77.55 13.92
CA SER A 43 -30.33 76.10 13.79
C SER A 43 -30.80 75.36 15.02
N ALA A 44 -31.38 74.18 14.80
CA ALA A 44 -31.70 73.19 15.83
C ALA A 44 -30.97 71.88 15.50
N THR A 45 -30.39 71.25 16.51
CA THR A 45 -29.64 70.01 16.37
C THR A 45 -30.33 68.90 17.15
N LEU A 46 -30.50 67.75 16.49
CA LEU A 46 -31.06 66.53 17.06
C LEU A 46 -30.02 65.41 16.91
N ASP A 47 -29.73 64.71 18.01
CA ASP A 47 -28.95 63.49 17.94
C ASP A 47 -29.76 62.37 17.31
N ILE A 48 -29.19 61.74 16.28
CA ILE A 48 -29.81 60.63 15.56
C ILE A 48 -28.94 59.37 15.61
N GLY A 49 -27.79 59.40 16.29
CA GLY A 49 -26.85 58.27 16.34
C GLY A 49 -27.51 56.98 16.86
N GLN A 50 -28.21 57.07 17.99
CA GLN A 50 -28.91 55.93 18.61
C GLN A 50 -30.12 55.42 17.83
N ASN A 51 -30.57 56.17 16.82
CA ASN A 51 -31.67 55.74 15.94
C ASN A 51 -31.15 54.87 14.78
N LEU A 52 -29.83 54.82 14.56
CA LEU A 52 -29.20 53.95 13.59
C LEU A 52 -28.85 52.64 14.27
N ASN A 53 -29.55 51.58 13.89
CA ASN A 53 -29.32 50.23 14.39
C ASN A 53 -28.71 49.39 13.27
N PHE A 54 -27.63 48.70 13.60
CA PHE A 54 -26.96 47.72 12.76
C PHE A 54 -27.30 46.34 13.31
N LYS A 55 -27.71 45.44 12.43
CA LYS A 55 -27.90 44.04 12.77
C LYS A 55 -26.65 43.31 12.35
N ASP A 56 -26.22 42.40 13.19
CA ASP A 56 -25.27 41.38 12.79
C ASP A 56 -25.98 40.33 11.90
N ASP A 57 -25.31 39.81 10.88
CA ASP A 57 -25.82 38.76 9.99
C ASP A 57 -24.94 37.49 10.12
N GLY A 58 -25.28 36.58 11.04
CA GLY A 58 -24.46 35.38 11.26
C GLY A 58 -24.44 34.36 10.10
N PRO A 59 -23.50 33.39 10.12
CA PRO A 59 -23.30 32.48 9.01
C PRO A 59 -24.41 31.43 8.91
N THR A 60 -24.72 31.00 7.68
CA THR A 60 -25.75 30.01 7.39
C THR A 60 -25.31 28.98 6.34
N ILE A 61 -25.78 27.75 6.47
CA ILE A 61 -25.66 26.72 5.44
C ILE A 61 -26.79 26.91 4.43
N THR A 62 -26.43 27.30 3.21
CA THR A 62 -27.39 27.60 2.12
C THR A 62 -27.68 26.38 1.25
N LYS A 63 -26.73 25.43 1.18
CA LYS A 63 -26.93 24.10 0.64
C LYS A 63 -26.29 23.08 1.59
N PRO A 64 -27.08 22.21 2.23
CA PRO A 64 -26.53 21.11 3.04
C PRO A 64 -25.76 20.13 2.15
N PHE A 65 -24.91 19.33 2.77
CA PHE A 65 -24.13 18.29 2.09
C PHE A 65 -25.04 17.32 1.30
N ASP A 66 -24.66 17.09 0.05
CA ASP A 66 -25.20 16.04 -0.82
C ASP A 66 -24.09 15.57 -1.77
N GLY A 67 -23.66 14.31 -1.63
CA GLY A 67 -22.62 13.69 -2.46
C GLY A 67 -23.04 13.52 -3.92
N ASP A 68 -24.34 13.45 -4.22
CA ASP A 68 -24.86 13.36 -5.58
C ASP A 68 -25.54 14.66 -6.00
N GLN A 69 -24.76 15.57 -6.59
CA GLN A 69 -25.25 16.86 -7.08
C GLN A 69 -26.46 16.76 -8.05
N SER A 70 -26.64 15.62 -8.73
CA SER A 70 -27.58 15.49 -9.86
C SER A 70 -28.80 14.63 -9.59
N ALA A 71 -28.80 13.76 -8.58
CA ALA A 71 -29.90 12.80 -8.37
C ALA A 71 -31.10 13.34 -7.56
N GLY A 72 -31.01 14.56 -6.99
CA GLY A 72 -32.16 15.27 -6.42
C GLY A 72 -32.82 14.54 -5.23
N ASN A 73 -32.05 13.70 -4.53
CA ASN A 73 -32.45 12.73 -3.54
C ASN A 73 -31.92 13.07 -2.13
N GLY A 74 -32.02 14.34 -1.76
CA GLY A 74 -32.06 14.74 -0.35
C GLY A 74 -30.71 14.81 0.34
N THR A 75 -30.73 15.58 1.44
CA THR A 75 -29.57 15.84 2.29
C THR A 75 -28.89 14.55 2.75
N GLY A 76 -27.57 14.43 2.55
CA GLY A 76 -26.73 13.42 3.21
C GLY A 76 -26.47 12.11 2.46
N THR A 77 -26.47 12.07 1.12
CA THR A 77 -25.88 10.93 0.38
C THR A 77 -24.36 10.97 0.51
N HIS A 78 -23.71 9.81 0.70
CA HIS A 78 -22.25 9.74 0.69
C HIS A 78 -21.73 10.07 -0.71
N GLU A 79 -20.61 10.78 -0.76
CA GLU A 79 -19.80 10.92 -1.95
C GLU A 79 -19.10 9.58 -2.25
N THR A 80 -18.95 9.22 -3.52
CA THR A 80 -18.26 7.96 -3.89
C THR A 80 -17.19 8.21 -4.94
N LEU A 81 -15.98 7.72 -4.68
CA LEU A 81 -14.85 7.75 -5.62
C LEU A 81 -14.33 6.34 -5.85
N SER A 82 -13.89 6.06 -7.08
CA SER A 82 -13.06 4.87 -7.30
C SER A 82 -11.70 5.06 -6.62
N ASN A 83 -11.18 3.99 -6.02
CA ASN A 83 -9.86 3.99 -5.37
C ASN A 83 -8.71 4.00 -6.38
N ILE A 84 -8.59 5.10 -7.14
CA ILE A 84 -7.63 5.29 -8.22
C ILE A 84 -7.11 6.73 -8.15
N VAL A 85 -5.79 6.92 -8.23
CA VAL A 85 -5.18 8.25 -8.25
C VAL A 85 -5.72 9.09 -9.42
N GLY A 86 -6.07 10.34 -9.11
CA GLY A 86 -6.63 11.32 -10.04
C GLY A 86 -8.16 11.29 -10.15
N GLN A 87 -8.84 10.35 -9.48
CA GLN A 87 -10.30 10.33 -9.43
C GLN A 87 -10.85 11.53 -8.67
N GLN A 88 -12.01 12.00 -9.14
CA GLN A 88 -12.67 13.19 -8.62
C GLN A 88 -14.16 12.95 -8.47
N ALA A 89 -14.73 13.51 -7.42
CA ALA A 89 -16.17 13.59 -7.25
C ALA A 89 -16.57 14.97 -6.71
N THR A 90 -17.82 15.35 -6.93
CA THR A 90 -18.31 16.71 -6.67
C THR A 90 -19.75 16.67 -6.19
N GLY A 91 -19.98 17.29 -5.04
CA GLY A 91 -21.29 17.40 -4.42
C GLY A 91 -21.65 18.84 -4.07
N ASP A 92 -22.83 19.02 -3.49
CA ASP A 92 -23.30 20.31 -2.98
C ASP A 92 -22.77 20.55 -1.56
N PHE A 93 -22.25 21.75 -1.32
CA PHE A 93 -21.96 22.31 -0.01
C PHE A 93 -21.87 23.83 -0.14
N GLY A 94 -22.91 24.52 0.31
CA GLY A 94 -23.05 25.96 0.15
C GLY A 94 -23.26 26.64 1.49
N TYR A 95 -22.62 27.78 1.68
CA TYR A 95 -22.77 28.59 2.88
C TYR A 95 -22.78 30.09 2.53
N SER A 96 -23.17 30.91 3.49
CA SER A 96 -23.14 32.36 3.43
C SER A 96 -22.66 32.88 4.77
N ILE A 97 -21.65 33.75 4.77
CA ILE A 97 -21.14 34.46 5.98
C ILE A 97 -21.80 35.83 6.16
N GLY A 98 -22.97 36.03 5.54
CA GLY A 98 -23.75 37.26 5.67
C GLY A 98 -23.03 38.49 5.10
N SER A 99 -23.29 39.64 5.73
CA SER A 99 -22.64 40.91 5.42
C SER A 99 -21.24 41.03 6.07
N ASP A 100 -20.86 40.04 6.88
CA ASP A 100 -19.73 40.04 7.81
C ASP A 100 -18.51 39.30 7.23
N GLN A 101 -18.17 39.65 5.99
CA GLN A 101 -17.07 39.03 5.24
C GLN A 101 -15.69 39.53 5.69
N PHE A 102 -14.69 38.65 5.69
CA PHE A 102 -13.30 39.06 5.85
C PHE A 102 -12.82 39.94 4.69
N ALA A 103 -12.06 41.00 4.99
CA ALA A 103 -11.49 41.89 3.97
C ALA A 103 -10.35 41.23 3.17
N ALA A 104 -9.68 40.24 3.78
CA ALA A 104 -8.64 39.43 3.18
C ALA A 104 -8.60 38.07 3.88
N TYR A 105 -8.18 37.03 3.16
CA TYR A 105 -8.00 35.67 3.67
C TYR A 105 -6.51 35.41 3.93
N ASP A 106 -6.19 34.93 5.12
CA ASP A 106 -4.83 34.57 5.53
C ASP A 106 -4.87 33.52 6.65
N ALA A 107 -3.73 33.19 7.24
CA ALA A 107 -3.63 32.16 8.29
C ALA A 107 -4.47 32.45 9.55
N THR A 108 -4.95 33.67 9.73
CA THR A 108 -5.77 34.10 10.88
C THR A 108 -7.19 34.54 10.50
N HIS A 109 -7.51 34.59 9.20
CA HIS A 109 -8.81 35.03 8.68
C HIS A 109 -9.30 34.02 7.63
N SER A 110 -10.26 33.19 8.04
CA SER A 110 -10.77 32.05 7.29
C SER A 110 -12.25 31.88 7.59
N ASP A 111 -13.05 31.54 6.59
CA ASP A 111 -14.47 31.21 6.81
C ASP A 111 -14.60 29.86 7.54
N PHE A 112 -13.53 29.04 7.59
CA PHE A 112 -13.53 27.72 8.20
C PHE A 112 -12.95 27.79 9.62
N VAL A 113 -13.66 27.18 10.57
CA VAL A 113 -13.24 27.07 11.96
C VAL A 113 -12.28 25.90 12.12
N ASP A 114 -11.12 26.18 12.71
CA ASP A 114 -10.14 25.17 13.08
C ASP A 114 -10.71 24.19 14.13
N GLN A 115 -10.85 22.93 13.75
CA GLN A 115 -11.35 21.86 14.60
C GLN A 115 -10.24 21.13 15.36
N ASP A 116 -8.96 21.42 15.08
CA ASP A 116 -7.81 20.83 15.78
C ASP A 116 -6.80 21.90 16.20
N SER A 117 -6.91 22.33 17.46
CA SER A 117 -6.00 23.29 18.08
C SER A 117 -4.54 22.81 18.28
N VAL A 118 -4.21 21.56 17.94
CA VAL A 118 -2.86 20.98 18.09
C VAL A 118 -2.06 21.06 16.80
N ALA A 119 -2.66 20.70 15.67
CA ALA A 119 -2.00 20.76 14.36
C ALA A 119 -1.80 22.22 13.91
N ALA A 120 -0.78 22.45 13.07
CA ALA A 120 -0.50 23.79 12.56
C ALA A 120 -1.43 24.13 11.38
N GLY A 121 -2.02 25.32 11.40
CA GLY A 121 -2.94 25.80 10.37
C GLY A 121 -4.37 25.31 10.59
N ASN A 122 -5.34 25.93 9.90
CA ASN A 122 -6.75 25.63 10.11
C ASN A 122 -7.08 24.21 9.62
N GLN A 123 -7.53 23.34 10.54
CA GLN A 123 -7.93 21.98 10.22
C GLN A 123 -9.44 21.83 10.13
N LEU A 124 -9.90 21.05 9.15
CA LEU A 124 -11.18 20.35 9.28
C LEU A 124 -10.99 19.13 10.16
N SER A 125 -12.02 18.70 10.88
CA SER A 125 -11.95 17.40 11.53
C SER A 125 -12.06 16.31 10.46
N LEU A 126 -11.11 15.38 10.42
CA LEU A 126 -11.17 14.20 9.57
C LEU A 126 -11.18 12.96 10.46
N THR A 127 -12.16 12.09 10.26
CA THR A 127 -12.23 10.77 10.91
C THR A 127 -12.65 9.72 9.89
N GLY A 128 -12.58 8.45 10.25
CA GLY A 128 -12.96 7.38 9.35
C GLY A 128 -12.40 6.02 9.76
N TYR A 129 -12.51 5.07 8.84
CA TYR A 129 -11.94 3.73 8.95
C TYR A 129 -11.82 3.11 7.55
N LEU A 130 -11.03 2.05 7.44
CA LEU A 130 -10.95 1.21 6.25
C LEU A 130 -11.66 -0.12 6.48
N THR A 131 -12.13 -0.73 5.40
CA THR A 131 -12.57 -2.12 5.34
C THR A 131 -11.91 -2.83 4.16
N GLY A 132 -12.01 -4.16 4.10
CA GLY A 132 -11.40 -4.94 3.01
C GLY A 132 -9.94 -5.36 3.24
N LEU A 133 -9.24 -4.73 4.19
CA LEU A 133 -7.91 -5.16 4.63
C LEU A 133 -7.96 -6.50 5.38
N VAL A 134 -8.92 -6.64 6.30
CA VAL A 134 -9.22 -7.89 7.01
C VAL A 134 -10.72 -8.18 6.86
N PRO A 135 -11.12 -9.39 6.46
CA PRO A 135 -12.53 -9.73 6.25
C PRO A 135 -13.41 -9.38 7.46
N ASN A 136 -14.48 -8.64 7.22
CA ASN A 136 -15.47 -8.23 8.22
C ASN A 136 -14.92 -7.44 9.42
N THR A 137 -13.72 -6.86 9.30
CA THR A 137 -13.07 -6.09 10.37
C THR A 137 -12.78 -4.67 9.87
N GLN A 138 -13.04 -3.68 10.74
CA GLN A 138 -12.70 -2.29 10.47
C GLN A 138 -11.28 -1.99 10.93
N THR A 139 -10.46 -1.46 10.04
CA THR A 139 -9.14 -0.93 10.39
C THR A 139 -9.29 0.54 10.74
N GLN A 140 -8.94 0.90 11.98
CA GLN A 140 -8.99 2.29 12.42
C GLN A 140 -7.85 3.10 11.81
N LEU A 141 -8.07 4.39 11.59
CA LEU A 141 -7.00 5.30 11.19
C LEU A 141 -5.98 5.44 12.33
N ILE A 142 -4.70 5.38 12.00
CA ILE A 142 -3.59 5.66 12.93
C ILE A 142 -3.54 7.17 13.18
N SER A 143 -3.63 7.95 12.11
CA SER A 143 -3.71 9.42 12.15
C SER A 143 -4.41 9.97 10.91
N SER A 144 -4.91 11.19 11.00
CA SER A 144 -5.57 11.88 9.88
C SER A 144 -5.52 13.40 10.05
N TYR A 145 -5.51 14.13 8.94
CA TYR A 145 -5.57 15.59 8.92
C TYR A 145 -6.20 16.11 7.64
N ALA A 146 -6.74 17.33 7.69
CA ALA A 146 -7.30 18.05 6.56
C ALA A 146 -7.00 19.55 6.72
N THR A 147 -5.86 19.99 6.19
CA THR A 147 -5.28 21.31 6.44
C THR A 147 -5.57 22.29 5.32
N LEU A 148 -6.04 23.49 5.69
CA LEU A 148 -6.26 24.59 4.75
C LEU A 148 -4.94 25.01 4.09
N GLN A 149 -4.88 24.94 2.76
CA GLN A 149 -3.74 25.39 1.95
C GLN A 149 -3.93 26.81 1.44
N SER A 150 -5.14 27.14 0.99
CA SER A 150 -5.44 28.47 0.48
C SER A 150 -6.92 28.78 0.56
N GLU A 151 -7.24 30.05 0.72
CA GLU A 151 -8.59 30.55 0.73
C GLU A 151 -8.69 31.90 0.03
N SER A 152 -9.82 32.13 -0.61
CA SER A 152 -10.21 33.36 -1.29
C SER A 152 -11.71 33.59 -1.11
N ALA A 153 -12.21 34.71 -1.60
CA ALA A 153 -13.64 35.00 -1.61
C ALA A 153 -14.47 33.99 -2.43
N THR A 154 -13.86 33.21 -3.32
CA THR A 154 -14.58 32.29 -4.22
C THR A 154 -14.25 30.82 -4.00
N SER A 155 -13.16 30.49 -3.31
CA SER A 155 -12.73 29.11 -3.13
C SER A 155 -11.85 28.92 -1.90
N ALA A 156 -11.86 27.71 -1.34
CA ALA A 156 -10.93 27.23 -0.34
C ALA A 156 -10.43 25.83 -0.72
N THR A 157 -9.15 25.55 -0.46
CA THR A 157 -8.52 24.25 -0.77
C THR A 157 -7.88 23.70 0.49
N PHE A 158 -8.22 22.46 0.81
CA PHE A 158 -7.63 21.67 1.87
C PHE A 158 -6.86 20.49 1.28
N ASP A 159 -5.68 20.23 1.81
CA ASP A 159 -4.98 18.96 1.60
C ASP A 159 -5.35 18.03 2.75
N TRP A 160 -5.71 16.79 2.43
CA TRP A 160 -6.06 15.80 3.42
C TRP A 160 -5.24 14.53 3.24
N GLN A 161 -4.97 13.86 4.35
CA GLN A 161 -4.30 12.57 4.36
C GLN A 161 -4.79 11.77 5.56
N ILE A 162 -4.92 10.47 5.34
CA ILE A 162 -5.09 9.48 6.38
C ILE A 162 -3.85 8.58 6.42
N SER A 163 -3.60 7.99 7.58
CA SER A 163 -2.66 6.89 7.73
C SER A 163 -3.35 5.74 8.44
N TYR A 164 -3.00 4.53 8.07
CA TYR A 164 -3.63 3.31 8.53
C TYR A 164 -2.62 2.17 8.47
N ASP A 165 -2.97 1.06 9.12
CA ASP A 165 -2.19 -0.16 9.05
C ASP A 165 -2.58 -0.94 7.78
N SER A 166 -1.67 -1.05 6.81
CA SER A 166 -1.93 -1.76 5.54
C SER A 166 -1.97 -3.27 5.69
N ASP A 167 -1.48 -3.80 6.81
CA ASP A 167 -1.49 -5.23 7.14
C ASP A 167 -1.93 -5.49 8.60
N PRO A 168 -3.21 -5.29 8.95
CA PRO A 168 -3.66 -5.43 10.35
C PRO A 168 -3.51 -6.84 10.94
N ASN A 169 -3.16 -7.85 10.13
CA ASN A 169 -2.88 -9.21 10.57
C ASN A 169 -1.44 -9.36 11.10
N THR A 170 -0.51 -8.52 10.63
CA THR A 170 0.87 -8.50 11.09
C THR A 170 1.00 -7.69 12.39
N ALA A 171 1.84 -8.15 13.31
CA ALA A 171 1.97 -7.51 14.62
C ALA A 171 2.69 -6.15 14.53
N GLY A 172 2.00 -5.08 14.95
CA GLY A 172 2.51 -3.70 14.93
C GLY A 172 1.98 -2.94 13.71
N ASP A 173 2.15 -1.62 13.64
CA ASP A 173 1.54 -0.82 12.56
C ASP A 173 2.39 -0.86 11.28
N GLN A 174 1.85 -1.38 10.17
CA GLN A 174 2.44 -1.27 8.83
C GLN A 174 1.89 -0.01 8.19
N THR A 175 2.44 1.14 8.58
CA THR A 175 1.86 2.44 8.22
C THR A 175 1.88 2.69 6.70
N ALA A 176 0.70 2.79 6.10
CA ALA A 176 0.46 3.30 4.77
C ALA A 176 -0.35 4.60 4.82
N THR A 177 -0.46 5.29 3.68
CA THR A 177 -1.21 6.54 3.55
C THR A 177 -2.20 6.48 2.40
N ALA A 178 -3.24 7.29 2.50
CA ALA A 178 -4.08 7.69 1.38
C ALA A 178 -4.44 9.16 1.56
N GLY A 179 -4.69 9.88 0.48
CA GLY A 179 -4.77 11.34 0.57
C GLY A 179 -5.18 12.03 -0.71
N GLY A 180 -5.41 13.34 -0.60
CA GLY A 180 -5.99 14.10 -1.68
C GLY A 180 -6.22 15.56 -1.36
N THR A 181 -7.06 16.20 -2.18
CA THR A 181 -7.51 17.58 -1.97
C THR A 181 -9.01 17.65 -1.84
N LEU A 182 -9.50 18.53 -0.97
CA LEU A 182 -10.90 18.93 -0.87
C LEU A 182 -11.01 20.42 -1.20
N VAL A 183 -11.70 20.75 -2.29
CA VAL A 183 -11.82 22.11 -2.81
C VAL A 183 -13.26 22.59 -2.74
N PHE A 184 -13.51 23.64 -1.96
CA PHE A 184 -14.80 24.32 -1.92
C PHE A 184 -14.87 25.39 -3.02
N ASN A 185 -15.95 25.39 -3.79
CA ASN A 185 -16.34 26.49 -4.67
C ASN A 185 -17.47 27.28 -4.00
N LYS A 186 -17.09 28.36 -3.32
CA LYS A 186 -18.00 29.18 -2.51
C LYS A 186 -19.10 29.85 -3.34
N THR A 187 -18.81 30.16 -4.61
CA THR A 187 -19.78 30.80 -5.50
C THR A 187 -20.81 29.81 -6.05
N ALA A 188 -20.41 28.58 -6.37
CA ALA A 188 -21.32 27.54 -6.86
C ALA A 188 -22.06 26.83 -5.72
N GLY A 189 -21.53 26.92 -4.50
CA GLY A 189 -22.00 26.16 -3.34
C GLY A 189 -21.79 24.66 -3.55
N THR A 190 -20.60 24.29 -4.02
CA THR A 190 -20.19 22.91 -4.30
C THR A 190 -18.82 22.64 -3.68
N TYR A 191 -18.49 21.37 -3.50
CA TYR A 191 -17.12 20.94 -3.21
C TYR A 191 -16.68 19.92 -4.26
N THR A 192 -15.37 19.79 -4.45
CA THR A 192 -14.76 18.74 -5.26
C THR A 192 -13.69 18.07 -4.42
N ILE A 193 -13.77 16.76 -4.27
CA ILE A 193 -12.72 15.94 -3.67
C ILE A 193 -11.95 15.23 -4.78
N THR A 194 -10.62 15.19 -4.65
CA THR A 194 -9.69 14.52 -5.57
C THR A 194 -8.82 13.58 -4.78
N LEU A 195 -8.67 12.34 -5.26
CA LEU A 195 -7.73 11.37 -4.71
C LEU A 195 -6.36 11.54 -5.37
N ASN A 196 -5.32 11.86 -4.60
CA ASN A 196 -3.95 12.00 -5.10
C ASN A 196 -3.05 10.83 -4.69
N ASP A 197 -3.46 10.10 -3.65
CA ASP A 197 -2.80 8.92 -3.10
C ASP A 197 -3.90 7.91 -2.76
N ALA A 198 -3.87 6.75 -3.42
CA ALA A 198 -4.90 5.72 -3.30
C ALA A 198 -4.67 4.88 -2.04
N ALA A 199 -5.73 4.29 -1.50
CA ALA A 199 -5.58 3.37 -0.37
C ALA A 199 -5.23 1.98 -0.90
N ASP A 200 -4.11 1.42 -0.45
CA ASP A 200 -3.71 0.05 -0.75
C ASP A 200 -3.50 -0.76 0.54
N GLY A 201 -3.80 -2.05 0.46
CA GLY A 201 -3.49 -3.07 1.47
C GLY A 201 -2.44 -4.04 0.94
N PHE A 202 -1.55 -4.49 1.82
CA PHE A 202 -0.58 -5.53 1.51
C PHE A 202 -0.58 -6.50 2.67
N SER A 203 -0.85 -7.79 2.46
CA SER A 203 -0.58 -8.79 3.49
C SER A 203 0.83 -9.36 3.28
N PHE A 204 1.67 -9.38 4.30
CA PHE A 204 2.84 -10.26 4.34
C PHE A 204 2.36 -11.64 4.81
N ASP A 205 2.02 -12.51 3.85
CA ASP A 205 1.60 -13.88 4.13
C ASP A 205 2.63 -14.86 3.57
N VAL A 206 3.04 -15.82 4.38
CA VAL A 206 4.04 -16.84 4.00
C VAL A 206 3.35 -18.19 3.94
N LEU A 207 3.32 -18.77 2.74
CA LEU A 207 2.72 -20.09 2.51
C LEU A 207 3.76 -21.18 2.73
N HIS A 208 3.53 -22.11 3.65
CA HIS A 208 4.53 -23.09 4.08
C HIS A 208 4.31 -24.50 3.52
N THR A 209 5.35 -25.11 2.94
CA THR A 209 5.34 -26.55 2.61
C THR A 209 5.23 -27.43 3.87
N ALA A 210 5.75 -26.96 5.01
CA ALA A 210 5.77 -27.71 6.27
C ALA A 210 4.37 -27.93 6.89
N GLU A 211 3.37 -27.13 6.52
CA GLU A 211 1.99 -27.36 6.94
C GLU A 211 1.38 -28.60 6.26
N LEU A 212 1.75 -28.84 5.00
CA LEU A 212 1.25 -29.92 4.15
C LEU A 212 -0.29 -30.00 4.16
N VAL A 213 -0.94 -28.93 3.73
CA VAL A 213 -2.41 -28.83 3.67
C VAL A 213 -2.98 -29.98 2.82
N ALA A 214 -2.45 -30.15 1.60
CA ALA A 214 -2.73 -31.29 0.74
C ALA A 214 -1.56 -31.56 -0.22
N LYS A 215 -1.42 -32.81 -0.66
CA LYS A 215 -0.46 -33.20 -1.70
C LYS A 215 -0.93 -34.36 -2.57
N GLN A 216 -0.40 -34.42 -3.78
CA GLN A 216 -0.58 -35.52 -4.73
C GLN A 216 0.77 -35.99 -5.26
N PRO A 217 1.10 -37.29 -5.19
CA PRO A 217 0.37 -38.34 -4.48
C PRO A 217 0.41 -38.14 -2.95
N THR A 218 -0.50 -38.78 -2.21
CA THR A 218 -0.61 -38.62 -0.75
C THR A 218 0.52 -39.27 0.05
N SER A 219 1.48 -39.95 -0.61
CA SER A 219 2.64 -40.59 0.00
C SER A 219 3.79 -40.66 -1.00
N ASN A 220 5.03 -40.61 -0.49
CA ASN A 220 6.24 -40.85 -1.30
C ASN A 220 6.48 -42.34 -1.59
N THR A 221 5.62 -43.22 -1.07
CA THR A 221 5.65 -44.65 -1.38
C THR A 221 5.52 -44.85 -2.88
N GLY A 222 6.46 -45.58 -3.48
CA GLY A 222 6.49 -45.80 -4.93
C GLY A 222 7.34 -44.78 -5.68
N HIS A 223 8.03 -43.87 -4.97
CA HIS A 223 9.02 -42.95 -5.54
C HIS A 223 8.44 -42.12 -6.68
N PRO A 224 7.53 -41.18 -6.37
CA PRO A 224 6.84 -40.40 -7.40
C PRO A 224 7.80 -39.42 -8.11
N PRO A 225 7.80 -39.36 -9.44
CA PRO A 225 8.59 -38.39 -10.21
C PRO A 225 8.07 -36.96 -10.08
N ILE A 226 6.77 -36.81 -9.81
CA ILE A 226 6.10 -35.52 -9.67
C ILE A 226 5.29 -35.53 -8.37
N VAL A 227 5.46 -34.49 -7.56
CA VAL A 227 4.59 -34.20 -6.40
C VAL A 227 3.98 -32.82 -6.59
N LEU A 228 2.68 -32.68 -6.35
CA LEU A 228 1.97 -31.40 -6.35
C LEU A 228 1.44 -31.14 -4.94
N GLU A 229 1.93 -30.09 -4.29
CA GLU A 229 1.41 -29.64 -3.00
C GLU A 229 0.42 -28.48 -3.19
N THR A 230 -0.56 -28.37 -2.29
CA THR A 230 -1.45 -27.23 -2.16
C THR A 230 -1.11 -26.52 -0.86
N LEU A 231 -0.87 -25.22 -0.93
CA LEU A 231 -0.56 -24.36 0.19
C LEU A 231 -1.71 -23.36 0.40
N VAL A 232 -1.95 -22.97 1.65
CA VAL A 232 -2.97 -21.98 2.03
C VAL A 232 -2.36 -21.02 3.06
N ALA A 233 -2.92 -19.83 3.18
CA ALA A 233 -2.51 -18.84 4.18
C ALA A 233 -2.61 -19.40 5.60
N ASP A 234 -1.65 -19.08 6.47
CA ASP A 234 -1.58 -19.56 7.87
C ASP A 234 -2.65 -18.91 8.79
N ASP A 235 -3.44 -17.94 8.32
CA ASP A 235 -4.50 -17.33 9.13
C ASP A 235 -5.82 -18.15 9.09
N PRO A 236 -6.34 -18.59 10.26
CA PRO A 236 -7.63 -19.29 10.37
C PRO A 236 -8.85 -18.51 9.83
N ASN A 237 -8.71 -17.21 9.55
CA ASN A 237 -9.78 -16.36 9.01
C ASN A 237 -9.65 -16.10 7.50
N THR A 238 -8.56 -16.51 6.87
CA THR A 238 -8.42 -16.42 5.41
C THR A 238 -9.36 -17.43 4.77
N GLN A 239 -10.34 -16.93 4.01
CA GLN A 239 -11.19 -17.78 3.19
C GLN A 239 -10.29 -18.57 2.24
N ALA A 240 -10.52 -19.88 2.09
CA ALA A 240 -9.71 -20.74 1.23
C ALA A 240 -9.42 -20.04 -0.11
N HIS A 241 -8.21 -19.51 -0.26
CA HIS A 241 -7.77 -18.99 -1.54
C HIS A 241 -7.82 -20.15 -2.53
N ASP A 242 -8.31 -19.87 -3.75
CA ASP A 242 -8.09 -20.78 -4.87
C ASP A 242 -6.58 -21.03 -4.95
N GLY A 243 -6.21 -22.29 -4.74
CA GLY A 243 -4.96 -22.69 -4.09
C GLY A 243 -3.68 -22.19 -4.76
N PHE A 244 -2.68 -21.87 -3.94
CA PHE A 244 -1.31 -21.82 -4.41
C PHE A 244 -0.79 -23.25 -4.47
N TYR A 245 -0.42 -23.72 -5.66
CA TYR A 245 0.08 -25.07 -5.87
C TYR A 245 1.56 -25.03 -6.22
N VAL A 246 2.34 -25.94 -5.63
CA VAL A 246 3.76 -26.09 -5.93
C VAL A 246 4.00 -27.48 -6.49
N GLN A 247 4.45 -27.55 -7.73
CA GLN A 247 4.86 -28.80 -8.35
C GLN A 247 6.36 -29.01 -8.14
N PHE A 248 6.72 -30.17 -7.61
CA PHE A 248 8.09 -30.62 -7.38
C PHE A 248 8.44 -31.70 -8.40
N THR A 249 9.58 -31.54 -9.06
CA THR A 249 10.22 -32.54 -9.93
C THR A 249 11.72 -32.56 -9.69
N GLY A 250 12.41 -33.59 -10.16
CA GLY A 250 13.83 -33.71 -9.87
C GLY A 250 14.62 -34.47 -10.92
N ASN A 251 15.89 -34.10 -11.05
CA ASN A 251 16.83 -34.70 -11.98
C ASN A 251 18.06 -35.21 -11.23
N LEU A 252 18.67 -36.28 -11.75
CA LEU A 252 19.89 -36.87 -11.18
C LEU A 252 20.97 -37.03 -12.25
N ILE A 253 22.19 -36.62 -11.96
CA ILE A 253 23.35 -36.89 -12.81
C ILE A 253 23.71 -38.37 -12.76
N ASP A 254 23.88 -38.96 -13.94
CA ASP A 254 24.63 -40.21 -14.11
C ASP A 254 25.71 -40.07 -15.20
N LYS A 255 26.39 -41.18 -15.53
CA LYS A 255 27.49 -41.16 -16.51
C LYS A 255 27.06 -40.75 -17.92
N THR A 256 25.78 -40.94 -18.26
CA THR A 256 25.19 -40.70 -19.58
C THR A 256 24.33 -39.45 -19.64
N HIS A 257 23.93 -38.91 -18.49
CA HIS A 257 23.02 -37.77 -18.35
C HIS A 257 23.63 -36.68 -17.44
N PRO A 258 24.68 -35.96 -17.88
CA PRO A 258 25.12 -34.76 -17.18
C PRO A 258 24.04 -33.66 -17.27
N PHE A 259 24.07 -32.70 -16.35
CA PHE A 259 23.24 -31.51 -16.48
C PHE A 259 23.65 -30.68 -17.71
N SER A 260 22.65 -30.03 -18.29
CA SER A 260 22.73 -29.13 -19.44
C SER A 260 21.74 -27.99 -19.27
N VAL A 261 21.82 -26.98 -20.13
CA VAL A 261 20.92 -25.81 -20.12
C VAL A 261 19.86 -25.96 -21.20
N THR A 262 18.59 -25.77 -20.84
CA THR A 262 17.41 -25.84 -21.71
C THR A 262 16.50 -24.65 -21.46
N SER A 263 15.47 -24.47 -22.31
CA SER A 263 14.58 -23.31 -22.20
C SER A 263 13.42 -23.49 -21.22
N ASP A 264 13.13 -24.72 -20.79
CA ASP A 264 11.93 -25.08 -20.02
C ASP A 264 12.24 -25.98 -18.81
N GLY A 265 13.51 -26.37 -18.64
CA GLY A 265 13.93 -27.29 -17.58
C GLY A 265 13.71 -28.75 -17.92
N GLU A 266 13.41 -29.09 -19.18
CA GLU A 266 13.09 -30.45 -19.60
C GLU A 266 14.17 -31.05 -20.52
N GLY A 267 14.27 -32.38 -20.55
CA GLY A 267 15.14 -33.09 -21.48
C GLY A 267 16.62 -32.73 -21.34
N SER A 268 17.36 -32.65 -22.45
CA SER A 268 18.79 -32.32 -22.42
C SER A 268 19.24 -31.55 -23.65
N SER A 269 20.33 -30.81 -23.52
CA SER A 269 20.99 -30.10 -24.62
C SER A 269 22.50 -30.36 -24.62
N THR A 270 23.21 -29.74 -25.57
CA THR A 270 24.68 -29.70 -25.57
C THR A 270 25.24 -28.46 -24.87
N ASP A 271 24.36 -27.55 -24.41
CA ASP A 271 24.77 -26.33 -23.73
C ASP A 271 25.02 -26.61 -22.24
N THR A 272 26.14 -26.13 -21.74
CA THR A 272 26.58 -26.27 -20.34
C THR A 272 26.96 -24.92 -19.74
N THR A 273 26.55 -23.83 -20.39
CA THR A 273 26.87 -22.46 -19.96
C THR A 273 25.58 -21.68 -19.74
N PHE A 274 25.27 -21.42 -18.48
CA PHE A 274 24.17 -20.55 -18.07
C PHE A 274 24.49 -19.10 -18.47
N ASN A 275 23.67 -18.53 -19.33
CA ASN A 275 23.96 -17.30 -20.05
C ASN A 275 22.97 -16.15 -19.77
N SER A 276 21.98 -16.34 -18.89
CA SER A 276 20.91 -15.38 -18.58
C SER A 276 21.34 -14.21 -17.67
N THR A 277 22.60 -13.76 -17.78
CA THR A 277 23.10 -12.57 -17.06
C THR A 277 22.70 -11.25 -17.73
N PRO A 278 22.32 -10.20 -16.98
CA PRO A 278 22.15 -8.85 -17.51
C PRO A 278 23.44 -8.25 -18.11
N PRO A 279 23.37 -7.35 -19.11
CA PRO A 279 22.19 -6.80 -19.74
C PRO A 279 21.96 -7.49 -21.09
N THR A 280 21.70 -8.80 -21.11
CA THR A 280 21.28 -9.42 -22.36
C THR A 280 19.91 -8.87 -22.74
N PRO A 281 19.75 -8.30 -23.95
CA PRO A 281 18.46 -7.82 -24.41
C PRO A 281 17.56 -9.04 -24.63
N ALA A 282 16.56 -9.22 -23.76
CA ALA A 282 15.41 -10.12 -23.89
C ALA A 282 15.69 -11.52 -24.50
N GLY A 283 15.64 -12.56 -23.67
CA GLY A 283 15.17 -13.88 -24.15
C GLY A 283 16.09 -15.08 -24.00
N THR A 284 16.89 -15.19 -22.94
CA THR A 284 17.34 -16.52 -22.48
C THR A 284 16.69 -16.86 -21.15
N HIS A 285 15.68 -17.73 -21.25
CA HIS A 285 15.05 -18.40 -20.13
C HIS A 285 15.80 -19.70 -19.90
N ASP A 286 17.03 -19.60 -19.38
CA ASP A 286 17.92 -20.74 -19.19
C ASP A 286 17.53 -21.49 -17.91
N MET A 287 17.18 -22.75 -18.04
CA MET A 287 16.88 -23.67 -16.94
C MET A 287 17.84 -24.88 -17.02
N ILE A 288 18.19 -25.45 -15.88
CA ILE A 288 19.08 -26.62 -15.80
C ILE A 288 18.24 -27.89 -15.91
N SER A 289 18.67 -28.85 -16.72
CA SER A 289 17.99 -30.13 -16.86
C SER A 289 18.90 -31.25 -17.38
N ASN A 290 18.40 -32.49 -17.29
CA ASN A 290 18.89 -33.61 -18.07
C ASN A 290 17.74 -34.58 -18.39
N SER A 291 17.97 -35.55 -19.28
CA SER A 291 16.95 -36.55 -19.62
C SER A 291 16.86 -37.71 -18.62
N ASN A 292 17.30 -37.50 -17.37
CA ASN A 292 17.26 -38.47 -16.28
C ASN A 292 16.50 -37.89 -15.08
N GLU A 293 15.21 -37.70 -15.29
CA GLU A 293 14.24 -37.42 -14.23
C GLU A 293 14.24 -38.55 -13.18
N THR A 294 14.05 -38.17 -11.93
CA THR A 294 13.98 -39.08 -10.79
C THR A 294 12.84 -38.68 -9.87
N TRP A 295 12.64 -39.45 -8.82
CA TRP A 295 11.62 -39.17 -7.84
C TRP A 295 12.00 -38.06 -6.87
N VAL A 296 10.98 -37.39 -6.33
CA VAL A 296 11.14 -36.34 -5.32
C VAL A 296 10.39 -36.67 -4.03
N SER A 297 10.91 -36.14 -2.93
CA SER A 297 10.24 -36.10 -1.64
C SER A 297 9.78 -34.66 -1.42
N ALA A 298 8.49 -34.45 -1.15
CA ALA A 298 7.96 -33.19 -0.63
C ALA A 298 6.99 -33.53 0.50
N THR A 299 7.33 -33.17 1.73
CA THR A 299 6.62 -33.55 2.96
C THR A 299 6.73 -32.44 4.00
N GLN A 300 5.98 -32.55 5.11
CA GLN A 300 6.06 -31.63 6.25
C GLN A 300 7.47 -31.45 6.86
N SER A 301 8.44 -32.30 6.51
CA SER A 301 9.76 -32.29 7.13
C SER A 301 10.93 -32.47 6.16
N THR A 302 10.65 -32.73 4.88
CA THR A 302 11.66 -33.06 3.89
C THR A 302 11.20 -32.66 2.49
N ASN A 303 12.01 -31.84 1.82
CA ASN A 303 11.95 -31.55 0.40
C ASN A 303 13.29 -31.97 -0.23
N GLY A 304 13.28 -32.92 -1.17
CA GLY A 304 14.50 -33.55 -1.68
C GLY A 304 14.33 -34.36 -2.96
N VAL A 305 15.44 -34.88 -3.48
CA VAL A 305 15.53 -35.55 -4.78
C VAL A 305 16.18 -36.91 -4.58
N ALA A 306 15.60 -37.95 -5.17
CA ALA A 306 16.03 -39.34 -4.97
C ALA A 306 16.22 -39.76 -3.49
N GLY A 307 15.60 -39.02 -2.57
CA GLY A 307 15.82 -39.06 -1.13
C GLY A 307 15.11 -37.90 -0.43
N ASP A 308 15.42 -37.73 0.86
CA ASP A 308 14.89 -36.66 1.72
C ASP A 308 15.82 -35.43 1.80
N THR A 309 16.84 -35.39 0.94
CA THR A 309 17.85 -34.32 0.85
C THR A 309 18.14 -34.03 -0.62
N ILE A 310 18.86 -32.94 -0.88
CA ILE A 310 19.52 -32.67 -2.16
C ILE A 310 21.02 -32.83 -1.95
N GLN A 311 21.64 -33.70 -2.73
CA GLN A 311 23.05 -34.08 -2.67
C GLN A 311 23.74 -33.78 -4.01
N LYS A 312 25.03 -34.12 -4.08
CA LYS A 312 25.83 -34.02 -5.30
C LYS A 312 25.11 -34.61 -6.53
N GLY A 313 24.96 -33.79 -7.56
CA GLY A 313 24.37 -34.19 -8.83
C GLY A 313 22.84 -34.33 -8.81
N GLU A 314 22.17 -33.87 -7.76
CA GLU A 314 20.72 -33.79 -7.66
C GLU A 314 20.26 -32.33 -7.92
N LEU A 315 19.12 -32.19 -8.59
CA LEU A 315 18.45 -30.92 -8.87
C LEU A 315 16.98 -31.06 -8.50
N LEU A 316 16.49 -30.17 -7.63
CA LEU A 316 15.07 -30.06 -7.30
C LEU A 316 14.49 -28.87 -8.07
N THR A 317 13.42 -29.08 -8.83
CA THR A 317 12.71 -28.02 -9.55
C THR A 317 11.33 -27.82 -8.93
N LEU A 318 10.99 -26.56 -8.64
CA LEU A 318 9.71 -26.10 -8.14
C LEU A 318 9.08 -25.18 -9.17
N ARG A 319 7.79 -25.37 -9.47
CA ARG A 319 6.99 -24.47 -10.30
C ARG A 319 5.67 -24.13 -9.62
N PHE A 320 5.23 -22.88 -9.73
CA PHE A 320 4.08 -22.35 -8.99
C PHE A 320 2.85 -22.23 -9.88
N PHE A 321 1.69 -22.62 -9.35
CA PHE A 321 0.43 -22.58 -10.09
C PHE A 321 -0.72 -22.05 -9.24
N ASP A 322 -1.64 -21.34 -9.88
CA ASP A 322 -2.90 -20.86 -9.32
C ASP A 322 -4.02 -21.92 -9.38
N SER A 323 -3.71 -23.11 -9.92
CA SER A 323 -4.64 -24.19 -10.13
C SER A 323 -3.97 -25.56 -10.10
N ASN A 324 -4.76 -26.61 -9.85
CA ASN A 324 -4.25 -27.98 -9.82
C ASN A 324 -3.91 -28.48 -11.24
N VAL A 325 -2.63 -28.54 -11.56
CA VAL A 325 -2.10 -29.04 -12.84
C VAL A 325 -1.99 -30.56 -12.93
N GLY A 326 -2.22 -31.29 -11.84
CA GLY A 326 -2.08 -32.74 -11.75
C GLY A 326 -0.62 -33.22 -11.73
N ILE A 327 -0.43 -34.54 -11.84
CA ILE A 327 0.88 -35.21 -11.69
C ILE A 327 1.19 -36.23 -12.79
N GLN A 328 0.41 -36.24 -13.87
CA GLN A 328 0.54 -37.24 -14.95
C GLN A 328 1.68 -36.91 -15.92
N THR A 329 1.94 -35.63 -16.10
CA THR A 329 3.00 -35.06 -16.93
C THR A 329 3.39 -33.76 -16.26
N GLU A 330 4.67 -33.43 -16.33
CA GLU A 330 5.19 -32.19 -15.79
C GLU A 330 4.54 -30.99 -16.48
N ALA A 331 3.95 -30.08 -15.69
CA ALA A 331 3.55 -28.77 -16.19
C ALA A 331 4.77 -27.85 -16.14
N THR A 332 5.07 -27.22 -17.27
CA THR A 332 6.31 -26.43 -17.46
C THR A 332 6.04 -24.92 -17.56
N ASP A 333 4.79 -24.50 -17.50
CA ASP A 333 4.34 -23.11 -17.70
C ASP A 333 3.64 -22.63 -16.41
N PRO A 334 4.38 -22.00 -15.48
CA PRO A 334 3.86 -21.53 -14.20
C PRO A 334 2.67 -20.55 -14.37
N SER A 335 1.74 -20.56 -13.43
CA SER A 335 0.59 -19.63 -13.42
C SER A 335 0.43 -18.84 -12.12
N ALA A 336 1.29 -19.08 -11.13
CA ALA A 336 1.35 -18.28 -9.92
C ALA A 336 2.76 -17.74 -9.69
N SER A 337 2.87 -16.77 -8.79
CA SER A 337 4.15 -16.16 -8.42
C SER A 337 4.21 -15.83 -6.94
N ALA A 338 5.43 -15.66 -6.43
CA ALA A 338 5.75 -15.21 -5.09
C ALA A 338 6.72 -14.02 -5.16
N SER A 339 6.54 -13.05 -4.28
CA SER A 339 7.42 -11.87 -4.22
C SER A 339 8.77 -12.20 -3.59
N ALA A 340 8.79 -13.12 -2.63
CA ALA A 340 9.97 -13.63 -1.96
C ALA A 340 9.80 -15.11 -1.65
N VAL A 341 10.92 -15.82 -1.48
CA VAL A 341 10.94 -17.21 -1.02
C VAL A 341 11.94 -17.37 0.11
N ALA A 342 11.56 -18.12 1.14
CA ALA A 342 12.40 -18.46 2.27
C ALA A 342 12.58 -19.99 2.34
N LEU A 343 13.81 -20.47 2.46
CA LEU A 343 14.15 -21.90 2.53
C LEU A 343 14.74 -22.21 3.89
N LYS A 344 14.04 -23.05 4.66
CA LYS A 344 14.50 -23.56 5.94
C LYS A 344 15.21 -24.90 5.76
N PHE A 345 16.46 -24.94 6.20
CA PHE A 345 17.30 -26.13 6.18
C PHE A 345 17.52 -26.67 7.59
N ASP A 346 17.67 -27.99 7.71
CA ASP A 346 18.15 -28.68 8.91
C ASP A 346 19.56 -29.23 8.66
N GLY A 347 20.48 -29.02 9.60
CA GLY A 347 21.83 -29.60 9.52
C GLY A 347 22.85 -28.75 8.78
N ILE A 348 22.63 -27.43 8.62
CA ILE A 348 23.62 -26.53 8.05
C ILE A 348 24.80 -26.38 9.03
N GLY A 349 25.95 -26.92 8.65
CA GLY A 349 27.24 -26.78 9.31
C GLY A 349 27.91 -25.44 9.02
N SER A 350 29.24 -25.44 8.82
CA SER A 350 30.06 -24.22 8.66
C SER A 350 30.60 -23.98 7.26
N SER A 351 30.23 -24.82 6.29
CA SER A 351 30.73 -24.72 4.91
C SER A 351 29.65 -24.86 3.86
N GLU A 352 28.46 -25.31 4.25
CA GLU A 352 27.36 -25.61 3.35
C GLU A 352 26.94 -24.35 2.60
N ASP A 353 26.96 -24.44 1.28
CA ASP A 353 26.46 -23.42 0.36
C ASP A 353 25.48 -24.04 -0.65
N LEU A 354 24.92 -23.21 -1.53
CA LEU A 354 24.02 -23.70 -2.56
C LEU A 354 23.95 -22.79 -3.79
N MET A 355 23.49 -23.38 -4.87
CA MET A 355 23.14 -22.71 -6.11
C MET A 355 21.63 -22.79 -6.34
N MET A 356 21.04 -21.67 -6.72
CA MET A 356 19.63 -21.57 -7.06
C MET A 356 19.46 -20.95 -8.44
N ILE A 357 18.50 -21.42 -9.23
CA ILE A 357 18.06 -20.77 -10.45
C ILE A 357 16.63 -20.28 -10.21
N LEU A 358 16.42 -18.97 -10.24
CA LEU A 358 15.10 -18.38 -10.18
C LEU A 358 14.50 -18.28 -11.57
N ASP A 359 13.27 -18.74 -11.72
CA ASP A 359 12.39 -18.48 -12.85
C ASP A 359 11.50 -17.29 -12.49
N LEU A 360 11.56 -16.23 -13.29
CA LEU A 360 11.09 -14.89 -12.96
C LEU A 360 10.17 -14.33 -14.05
N THR A 361 9.07 -13.69 -13.65
CA THR A 361 8.10 -13.04 -14.55
C THR A 361 7.75 -11.63 -14.11
N ASP A 362 7.52 -10.71 -15.06
CA ASP A 362 6.91 -9.39 -14.80
C ASP A 362 5.44 -9.33 -15.25
N GLY A 363 4.86 -10.50 -15.56
CA GLY A 363 3.53 -10.66 -16.16
C GLY A 363 3.49 -10.52 -17.69
N THR A 364 4.59 -10.09 -18.32
CA THR A 364 4.73 -9.97 -19.79
C THR A 364 5.94 -10.73 -20.33
N ASN A 365 7.06 -10.71 -19.61
CA ASN A 365 8.34 -11.28 -19.97
C ASN A 365 8.79 -12.28 -18.90
N GLU A 366 9.47 -13.32 -19.34
CA GLU A 366 10.07 -14.34 -18.47
C GLU A 366 11.59 -14.36 -18.66
N ILE A 367 12.31 -14.48 -17.54
CA ILE A 367 13.77 -14.57 -17.50
C ILE A 367 14.18 -15.57 -16.41
N THR A 368 15.44 -16.00 -16.44
CA THR A 368 16.02 -16.73 -15.31
C THR A 368 17.23 -16.00 -14.73
N ARG A 369 17.49 -16.20 -13.43
CA ARG A 369 18.70 -15.71 -12.76
C ARG A 369 19.29 -16.76 -11.84
N ALA A 370 20.60 -16.96 -11.92
CA ALA A 370 21.31 -17.81 -10.98
C ALA A 370 21.70 -17.00 -9.74
N ILE A 371 21.55 -17.61 -8.56
CA ILE A 371 21.97 -17.09 -7.26
C ILE A 371 22.91 -18.11 -6.63
N TYR A 372 24.06 -17.64 -6.17
CA TYR A 372 24.94 -18.36 -5.27
C TYR A 372 24.69 -17.86 -3.85
N VAL A 373 24.47 -18.80 -2.93
CA VAL A 373 24.21 -18.50 -1.53
C VAL A 373 25.36 -19.04 -0.71
N SER A 374 26.23 -18.16 -0.24
CA SER A 374 27.35 -18.55 0.60
C SER A 374 26.89 -18.93 2.01
N ASN A 375 27.68 -19.74 2.72
CA ASN A 375 27.37 -20.11 4.10
C ASN A 375 27.17 -18.90 5.05
N SER A 376 27.82 -17.77 4.77
CA SER A 376 27.69 -16.54 5.58
C SER A 376 26.36 -15.82 5.40
N ASP A 377 25.64 -16.06 4.31
CA ASP A 377 24.33 -15.45 4.02
C ASP A 377 23.17 -16.29 4.56
N ILE A 378 23.46 -17.46 5.13
CA ILE A 378 22.47 -18.33 5.76
C ILE A 378 22.26 -17.88 7.21
N TYR A 379 21.05 -17.38 7.51
CA TYR A 379 20.65 -17.02 8.86
C TYR A 379 20.66 -18.23 9.79
N ARG A 380 21.19 -18.03 11.01
CA ARG A 380 21.24 -19.04 12.07
C ARG A 380 20.27 -18.74 13.19
N MET A 381 20.19 -19.64 14.17
CA MET A 381 19.39 -19.47 15.38
C MET A 381 19.53 -18.06 15.99
N GLY A 382 18.40 -17.38 16.18
CA GLY A 382 18.35 -16.04 16.75
C GLY A 382 18.74 -14.91 15.80
N GLN A 383 18.98 -15.20 14.52
CA GLN A 383 19.32 -14.22 13.48
C GLN A 383 18.20 -13.99 12.46
N VAL A 384 17.10 -14.75 12.54
CA VAL A 384 15.96 -14.59 11.61
C VAL A 384 15.46 -13.13 11.68
N PRO A 385 15.45 -12.39 10.56
CA PRO A 385 15.03 -11.01 10.55
C PRO A 385 13.50 -10.90 10.60
N SER A 386 12.99 -9.75 11.06
CA SER A 386 11.58 -9.40 10.85
C SER A 386 11.32 -9.09 9.37
N PRO A 387 10.15 -9.43 8.81
CA PRO A 387 8.99 -10.08 9.46
C PRO A 387 9.08 -11.62 9.58
N TYR A 388 10.05 -12.28 8.93
CA TYR A 388 10.20 -13.75 8.91
C TYR A 388 10.41 -14.42 10.28
N ASN A 389 10.74 -13.65 11.32
CA ASN A 389 10.96 -14.17 12.67
C ASN A 389 9.68 -14.62 13.39
N GLY A 390 8.50 -14.24 12.89
CA GLY A 390 7.22 -14.83 13.28
C GLY A 390 6.96 -16.19 12.62
N GLU A 391 7.40 -16.33 11.37
CA GLU A 391 7.11 -17.47 10.48
C GLU A 391 8.10 -18.64 10.66
N PHE A 392 9.39 -18.33 10.84
CA PHE A 392 10.45 -19.32 10.90
C PHE A 392 11.10 -19.37 12.27
N THR A 393 10.93 -20.51 12.95
CA THR A 393 11.73 -20.84 14.13
C THR A 393 12.88 -21.76 13.73
N LEU A 394 14.12 -21.31 14.02
CA LEU A 394 15.34 -22.09 13.79
C LEU A 394 15.86 -22.68 15.11
N ASP A 395 16.29 -23.94 15.07
CA ASP A 395 17.07 -24.55 16.13
C ASP A 395 18.59 -24.48 15.90
N ASN A 396 19.38 -25.22 16.68
CA ASN A 396 20.82 -25.04 16.78
C ASN A 396 21.60 -25.40 15.50
N ASN A 397 21.07 -26.23 14.61
CA ASN A 397 21.70 -26.59 13.33
C ASN A 397 20.82 -26.23 12.12
N ASP A 398 19.72 -25.52 12.35
CA ASP A 398 18.91 -24.99 11.27
C ASP A 398 19.57 -23.80 10.59
N GLY A 399 19.27 -23.63 9.30
CA GLY A 399 19.60 -22.46 8.51
C GLY A 399 18.38 -21.91 7.80
N LEU A 400 18.36 -20.60 7.53
CA LEU A 400 17.33 -19.97 6.72
C LEU A 400 17.98 -19.11 5.65
N VAL A 401 17.55 -19.32 4.41
CA VAL A 401 17.88 -18.46 3.27
C VAL A 401 16.62 -17.71 2.89
N ILE A 402 16.72 -16.40 2.69
CA ILE A 402 15.61 -15.56 2.26
C ILE A 402 16.05 -14.86 0.98
N ILE A 403 15.20 -14.92 -0.04
CA ILE A 403 15.42 -14.28 -1.34
C ILE A 403 14.26 -13.34 -1.61
N GLU A 404 14.53 -12.04 -1.67
CA GLU A 404 13.53 -10.98 -1.86
C GLU A 404 13.70 -10.29 -3.23
N GLN A 405 12.71 -9.50 -3.64
CA GLN A 405 12.73 -8.80 -4.93
C GLN A 405 13.99 -7.97 -5.16
N ASN A 406 14.52 -7.33 -4.12
CA ASN A 406 15.74 -6.52 -4.19
C ASN A 406 17.03 -7.35 -4.38
N ASP A 407 16.98 -8.68 -4.25
CA ASP A 407 18.11 -9.57 -4.51
C ASP A 407 18.26 -9.92 -5.98
N TYR A 408 17.13 -10.11 -6.66
CA TYR A 408 17.13 -10.56 -8.04
C TYR A 408 16.66 -9.51 -9.04
N ASN A 409 16.12 -8.35 -8.63
CA ASN A 409 15.79 -7.24 -9.54
C ASN A 409 16.90 -6.18 -9.60
N ALA A 410 17.18 -5.70 -10.80
CA ALA A 410 17.96 -4.48 -11.03
C ALA A 410 17.07 -3.24 -10.93
N ALA A 411 17.68 -2.05 -10.95
CA ALA A 411 16.95 -0.79 -10.90
C ALA A 411 15.96 -0.66 -12.07
N GLY A 412 14.67 -0.51 -11.77
CA GLY A 412 13.58 -0.40 -12.74
C GLY A 412 13.02 -1.75 -13.22
N GLU A 413 13.49 -2.87 -12.65
CA GLU A 413 12.89 -4.19 -12.85
C GLU A 413 11.87 -4.50 -11.76
N HIS A 414 10.83 -5.25 -12.13
CA HIS A 414 9.70 -5.59 -11.26
C HIS A 414 9.30 -7.07 -11.42
N TYR A 415 10.29 -7.95 -11.57
CA TYR A 415 10.02 -9.38 -11.67
C TYR A 415 9.60 -9.96 -10.30
N VAL A 416 8.83 -11.04 -10.35
CA VAL A 416 8.45 -11.92 -9.23
C VAL A 416 8.83 -13.37 -9.55
N ILE A 417 8.96 -14.23 -8.54
CA ILE A 417 9.40 -15.61 -8.69
C ILE A 417 8.21 -16.49 -9.08
N GLN A 418 8.30 -17.23 -10.18
CA GLN A 418 7.29 -18.20 -10.61
C GLN A 418 7.78 -19.67 -10.58
N GLY A 419 9.07 -19.85 -10.34
CA GLY A 419 9.68 -21.16 -10.11
C GLY A 419 11.11 -21.05 -9.58
N ILE A 420 11.63 -22.14 -9.03
CA ILE A 420 12.99 -22.21 -8.49
C ILE A 420 13.59 -23.58 -8.79
N GLN A 421 14.85 -23.62 -9.21
CA GLN A 421 15.66 -24.83 -9.18
C GLN A 421 16.72 -24.73 -8.08
N ILE A 422 16.90 -25.80 -7.30
CA ILE A 422 17.77 -25.85 -6.14
C ILE A 422 18.76 -26.99 -6.30
N MET A 423 20.05 -26.69 -6.10
CA MET A 423 21.13 -27.67 -6.17
C MET A 423 22.28 -27.27 -5.25
N GLN A 424 23.01 -28.25 -4.74
CA GLN A 424 24.09 -28.00 -3.77
C GLN A 424 25.35 -27.34 -4.36
N SER A 425 25.53 -27.32 -5.68
CA SER A 425 26.64 -26.62 -6.37
C SER A 425 26.30 -26.49 -7.85
N GLY A 426 27.21 -25.92 -8.66
CA GLY A 426 27.05 -25.79 -10.11
C GLY A 426 27.01 -27.12 -10.88
N ASN A 427 27.40 -28.26 -10.28
CA ASN A 427 27.25 -29.60 -10.85
C ASN A 427 27.74 -29.79 -12.31
N GLY A 428 28.73 -29.00 -12.75
CA GLY A 428 29.29 -29.04 -14.10
C GLY A 428 28.72 -28.01 -15.07
N ILE A 429 27.71 -27.24 -14.67
CA ILE A 429 27.28 -26.02 -15.36
C ILE A 429 28.27 -24.90 -15.04
N THR A 430 28.55 -24.09 -16.05
CA THR A 430 29.38 -22.89 -15.96
C THR A 430 28.53 -21.66 -16.18
N GLY A 431 28.94 -20.51 -15.66
CA GLY A 431 28.16 -19.28 -15.79
C GLY A 431 28.50 -18.33 -14.66
N GLN A 432 27.71 -17.26 -14.56
CA GLN A 432 27.80 -16.32 -13.46
C GLN A 432 26.48 -16.30 -12.69
N ALA A 433 26.57 -16.11 -11.38
CA ALA A 433 25.44 -16.02 -10.47
C ALA A 433 25.53 -14.74 -9.64
N ILE A 434 24.39 -14.27 -9.18
CA ILE A 434 24.28 -13.22 -8.17
C ILE A 434 24.89 -13.79 -6.89
N ASP A 435 25.84 -13.06 -6.31
CA ASP A 435 26.32 -13.32 -4.95
C ASP A 435 25.26 -12.78 -4.00
N LEU A 436 24.56 -13.66 -3.29
CA LEU A 436 23.51 -13.24 -2.36
C LEU A 436 24.12 -12.36 -1.27
N ASN A 437 23.50 -11.22 -1.01
CA ASN A 437 23.67 -10.49 0.23
C ASN A 437 22.53 -10.93 1.15
N GLY A 438 22.84 -11.68 2.21
CA GLY A 438 21.83 -12.20 3.13
C GLY A 438 21.18 -11.14 4.02
N THR A 439 21.03 -9.88 3.62
CA THR A 439 20.36 -8.82 4.39
C THR A 439 18.97 -8.55 3.80
N THR A 440 17.91 -8.64 4.59
CA THR A 440 16.54 -8.38 4.11
C THR A 440 16.17 -6.89 4.12
N GLY A 441 15.10 -6.54 3.38
CA GLY A 441 14.45 -5.24 3.39
C GLY A 441 14.90 -4.28 2.28
N THR A 442 13.97 -3.41 1.87
CA THR A 442 14.08 -2.55 0.67
C THR A 442 15.17 -1.47 0.73
N LEU A 443 15.65 -1.11 1.92
CA LEU A 443 16.52 0.07 2.09
C LEU A 443 18.02 -0.22 2.18
N ASN A 444 18.47 -1.41 2.60
CA ASN A 444 19.89 -1.64 2.93
C ASN A 444 20.41 -3.07 2.66
N GLY A 445 19.73 -3.88 1.85
CA GLY A 445 20.03 -5.32 1.79
C GLY A 445 20.16 -5.98 0.43
N GLY A 446 19.71 -5.35 -0.65
CA GLY A 446 19.62 -6.03 -1.95
C GLY A 446 20.96 -6.52 -2.52
N SER A 447 20.94 -7.71 -3.09
CA SER A 447 22.04 -8.27 -3.87
C SER A 447 22.24 -7.52 -5.19
N SER A 448 23.44 -7.60 -5.77
CA SER A 448 23.71 -6.95 -7.06
C SER A 448 23.33 -7.86 -8.22
N ALA A 449 22.15 -7.62 -8.79
CA ALA A 449 21.64 -8.36 -9.94
C ALA A 449 22.49 -8.26 -11.23
N THR A 450 23.35 -7.25 -11.37
CA THR A 450 24.04 -6.93 -12.64
C THR A 450 25.56 -6.77 -12.52
N SER A 451 26.10 -6.72 -11.32
CA SER A 451 27.52 -6.46 -11.07
C SER A 451 28.02 -7.28 -9.88
N ASN A 452 29.34 -7.42 -9.72
CA ASN A 452 29.95 -8.26 -8.68
C ASN A 452 29.44 -9.73 -8.68
N LEU A 453 29.01 -10.22 -9.84
CA LEU A 453 28.59 -11.61 -10.01
C LEU A 453 29.77 -12.55 -9.75
N VAL A 454 29.46 -13.70 -9.15
CA VAL A 454 30.41 -14.77 -8.89
C VAL A 454 30.26 -15.89 -9.92
N ALA A 455 31.30 -16.70 -10.08
CA ALA A 455 31.18 -17.89 -10.92
C ALA A 455 30.28 -18.92 -10.25
N PHE A 456 29.64 -19.77 -11.05
CA PHE A 456 28.94 -20.96 -10.53
C PHE A 456 29.88 -21.77 -9.62
N ASP A 457 29.32 -22.22 -8.50
CA ASP A 457 30.08 -22.95 -7.49
C ASP A 457 30.64 -24.28 -8.04
N PRO A 458 31.94 -24.59 -7.83
CA PRO A 458 32.52 -25.87 -8.23
C PRO A 458 31.86 -27.07 -7.56
N VAL A 459 31.86 -28.22 -8.24
CA VAL A 459 31.26 -29.44 -7.68
C VAL A 459 31.89 -29.83 -6.35
N ASP A 460 31.07 -29.90 -5.31
CA ASP A 460 31.46 -30.35 -3.96
C ASP A 460 30.59 -31.55 -3.50
N ASN A 461 30.36 -31.72 -2.20
CA ASN A 461 29.58 -32.84 -1.65
C ASN A 461 28.67 -32.40 -0.50
N ASP A 462 28.19 -31.17 -0.56
CA ASP A 462 27.23 -30.67 0.41
C ASP A 462 25.91 -31.44 0.33
N VAL A 463 25.20 -31.45 1.46
CA VAL A 463 23.92 -32.14 1.61
C VAL A 463 22.93 -31.15 2.20
N LEU A 464 21.92 -30.80 1.40
CA LEU A 464 20.89 -29.86 1.80
C LEU A 464 19.65 -30.64 2.23
N LYS A 465 19.25 -30.50 3.49
CA LYS A 465 17.97 -31.01 3.99
C LYS A 465 17.01 -29.86 4.16
N ILE A 466 16.14 -29.65 3.18
CA ILE A 466 15.11 -28.62 3.24
C ILE A 466 13.94 -29.17 4.05
N THR A 467 13.60 -28.49 5.13
CA THR A 467 12.49 -28.87 6.03
C THR A 467 11.24 -28.04 5.79
N ASP A 468 11.40 -26.84 5.24
CA ASP A 468 10.30 -25.98 4.86
C ASP A 468 10.73 -24.99 3.76
N ILE A 469 9.77 -24.59 2.95
CA ILE A 469 9.89 -23.54 1.94
C ILE A 469 8.67 -22.65 2.12
N GLY A 470 8.91 -21.38 2.46
CA GLY A 470 7.89 -20.35 2.55
C GLY A 470 7.82 -19.54 1.28
N PHE A 471 6.63 -19.30 0.76
CA PHE A 471 6.37 -18.45 -0.40
C PHE A 471 5.63 -17.20 0.04
N VAL A 472 6.24 -16.03 -0.12
CA VAL A 472 5.62 -14.76 0.26
C VAL A 472 4.63 -14.33 -0.81
N SER A 473 3.34 -14.50 -0.50
CA SER A 473 2.24 -14.04 -1.31
C SER A 473 1.96 -12.58 -0.96
N THR A 474 2.33 -11.64 -1.84
CA THR A 474 1.83 -10.27 -1.73
C THR A 474 0.43 -10.22 -2.30
N GLN A 475 -0.58 -10.40 -1.46
CA GLN A 475 -1.93 -10.01 -1.84
C GLN A 475 -2.04 -8.50 -1.71
N THR A 476 -2.12 -7.83 -2.85
CA THR A 476 -2.63 -6.46 -2.90
C THR A 476 -4.14 -6.53 -2.76
N THR A 477 -4.66 -6.11 -1.62
CA THR A 477 -6.09 -5.84 -1.48
C THR A 477 -6.30 -4.35 -1.72
N THR A 478 -7.31 -4.00 -2.49
CA THR A 478 -7.78 -2.61 -2.58
C THR A 478 -8.82 -2.44 -1.50
N PRO A 479 -8.52 -1.78 -0.37
CA PRO A 479 -9.49 -1.54 0.69
C PRO A 479 -10.49 -0.46 0.29
N ASP A 480 -11.63 -0.48 0.97
CA ASP A 480 -12.60 0.60 0.93
C ASP A 480 -12.31 1.55 2.09
N ALA A 481 -12.23 2.86 1.83
CA ALA A 481 -12.06 3.88 2.87
C ALA A 481 -13.37 4.65 3.07
N HIS A 482 -13.78 4.81 4.34
CA HIS A 482 -14.98 5.55 4.74
C HIS A 482 -14.55 6.75 5.59
N LEU A 483 -14.70 7.95 5.05
CA LEU A 483 -14.21 9.21 5.61
C LEU A 483 -15.37 10.13 6.01
N ASP A 484 -15.17 10.87 7.09
CA ASP A 484 -16.07 11.93 7.57
C ASP A 484 -15.28 13.22 7.81
N PHE A 485 -15.54 14.22 6.96
CA PHE A 485 -15.03 15.57 7.13
C PHE A 485 -16.06 16.44 7.84
N GLY A 486 -15.74 16.84 9.07
CA GLY A 486 -16.50 17.81 9.84
C GLY A 486 -16.09 19.24 9.49
N VAL A 487 -17.05 20.01 8.99
CA VAL A 487 -16.89 21.37 8.48
C VAL A 487 -17.73 22.32 9.32
N GLN A 488 -17.10 23.34 9.89
CA GLN A 488 -17.79 24.41 10.61
C GLN A 488 -17.38 25.75 10.02
N ILE A 489 -18.36 26.62 9.78
CA ILE A 489 -18.16 27.93 9.18
C ILE A 489 -18.24 29.00 10.25
N ALA A 490 -17.36 30.00 10.18
CA ALA A 490 -17.43 31.24 10.93
C ALA A 490 -17.43 32.45 9.99
N ASP A 491 -18.03 33.54 10.46
CA ASP A 491 -17.88 34.86 9.86
C ASP A 491 -16.74 35.65 10.51
N ALA A 492 -16.66 36.96 10.20
CA ALA A 492 -15.54 37.79 10.61
C ALA A 492 -15.54 38.23 12.09
N ASP A 493 -16.65 38.12 12.81
CA ASP A 493 -16.69 38.43 14.24
C ASP A 493 -16.77 37.19 15.14
N GLY A 494 -16.95 36.02 14.53
CA GLY A 494 -16.71 34.71 15.14
C GLY A 494 -17.99 33.94 15.43
N ASP A 495 -19.14 34.38 14.93
CA ASP A 495 -20.34 33.56 14.95
C ASP A 495 -20.16 32.33 14.06
N THR A 496 -20.71 31.20 14.50
CA THR A 496 -20.42 29.90 13.85
C THR A 496 -21.68 29.13 13.49
N THR A 497 -21.62 28.37 12.40
CA THR A 497 -22.63 27.36 12.10
C THR A 497 -22.49 26.15 13.02
N THR A 498 -23.49 25.26 13.00
CA THR A 498 -23.29 23.88 13.46
C THR A 498 -22.35 23.13 12.53
N VAL A 499 -21.57 22.19 13.05
CA VAL A 499 -20.72 21.29 12.24
C VAL A 499 -21.59 20.55 11.23
N GLN A 500 -21.18 20.57 9.97
CA GLN A 500 -21.73 19.79 8.86
C GLN A 500 -20.76 18.66 8.51
N HIS A 501 -21.27 17.55 8.00
CA HIS A 501 -20.47 16.38 7.68
C HIS A 501 -20.48 16.11 6.18
N ILE A 502 -19.31 16.00 5.57
CA ILE A 502 -19.11 15.52 4.20
C ILE A 502 -18.61 14.08 4.32
N LEU A 503 -19.47 13.14 3.94
CA LEU A 503 -19.21 11.71 4.06
C LEU A 503 -18.71 11.19 2.71
N VAL A 504 -17.57 10.50 2.70
CA VAL A 504 -16.90 10.05 1.48
C VAL A 504 -16.55 8.58 1.57
N ASP A 505 -16.98 7.81 0.58
CA ASP A 505 -16.57 6.42 0.37
C ASP A 505 -15.61 6.33 -0.82
N ILE A 506 -14.47 5.69 -0.63
CA ILE A 506 -13.49 5.40 -1.68
C ILE A 506 -13.49 3.88 -1.85
N ALA A 507 -13.92 3.38 -3.01
CA ALA A 507 -14.11 1.95 -3.30
C ALA A 507 -13.85 1.61 -4.77
#